data_AF-A0A2A7WNU4-F1
#
_entry.id   AF-A0A2A7WNU4-F1
#
_cell.length_a   1.000
_cell.length_b   1.000
_cell.length_c   1.000
_cell.angle_alpha   90.00
_cell.angle_beta   90.00
_cell.angle_gamma   90.00
#
_symmetry.space_group_name_H-M   'P 1'
#
loop_
_entity.id
_entity.type
_entity.pdbx_description
1 polymer ?
#
loop_
_entity_poly.entity_id
_entity_poly.type
_entity_poly.pdbx_seq_one_letter_code
_entity_poly.pdbx_strand_id
1 'polypeptide(L)'
;MAYPIIDVSSWELLGDEAPAYIGERDKAWIKHPENGRWVMFKIPREDRGEHWAEKICYELACKLNLPNAEIELAVRDGKLGCLSYFFVDKENGYSHYDSGHFLPYSYNDKGKIIYKIEDIEKFLNGINLVEDFLSIIMFDALVANGDRHQDNWGITRHETNGSRSISSMYDNSACLCRDLEPDDVEKFYNSEAELLRYIYKGKAKVGMSVVKNANHFTLIKYLLDKYPQKMQELIHKIKGLTDRDIEYIVNQLPETLLTDKHKTVVINFIKLRRNIIINIGENMNNDINKLLLIWKDPDTRKRFVVGTLNYFIEEDAYEFAYLNPDLDEALKHGFQNYPSFPDIKGTYKSVGGLFPGIRQRLPNQKRPNYPEILMKYNLDGTSTDMEKLAATRGRLGTDTFEFVQAIEFKTGTSFQVTFDLAAARRYDFPEIKNNLSENDIVSLIHHLENEVDEFAIKVMFDMNLCLGFVPKYYSREIFKMINSGQDYVAKIKKLDINNSNPDEWVKIFVEVILQD
;
A
#
# COMPACT_ATOMS: atom_id res chain seq x y z
N MET A 1 2.36 3.99 -30.14
CA MET A 1 2.12 3.02 -31.23
C MET A 1 1.77 1.70 -30.58
N ALA A 2 0.68 1.06 -30.99
CA ALA A 2 0.26 -0.21 -30.37
C ALA A 2 1.38 -1.27 -30.42
N TYR A 3 1.41 -2.16 -29.44
CA TYR A 3 2.35 -3.28 -29.42
C TYR A 3 2.14 -4.15 -30.66
N PRO A 4 3.20 -4.51 -31.38
CA PRO A 4 3.08 -5.35 -32.57
C PRO A 4 2.67 -6.77 -32.18
N ILE A 5 1.88 -7.42 -33.02
CA ILE A 5 1.64 -8.87 -32.98
C ILE A 5 2.49 -9.48 -34.09
N ILE A 6 3.58 -10.15 -33.71
CA ILE A 6 4.57 -10.68 -34.64
C ILE A 6 4.06 -12.01 -35.22
N ASP A 7 4.02 -12.14 -36.54
CA ASP A 7 3.78 -13.45 -37.17
C ASP A 7 5.07 -14.28 -37.14
N VAL A 8 5.03 -15.36 -36.36
CA VAL A 8 6.16 -16.27 -36.17
C VAL A 8 5.92 -17.63 -36.80
N SER A 9 4.95 -17.75 -37.72
CA SER A 9 4.62 -19.01 -38.40
C SER A 9 5.80 -19.56 -39.21
N SER A 10 6.62 -18.68 -39.76
CA SER A 10 7.83 -19.04 -40.51
C SER A 10 9.05 -19.37 -39.63
N TRP A 11 8.98 -19.15 -38.32
CA TRP A 11 10.12 -19.37 -37.43
C TRP A 11 10.33 -20.86 -37.19
N GLU A 12 11.59 -21.26 -37.14
CA GLU A 12 12.01 -22.66 -36.98
C GLU A 12 11.65 -23.19 -35.58
N LEU A 13 11.09 -24.40 -35.53
CA LEU A 13 10.86 -25.12 -34.27
C LEU A 13 12.18 -25.73 -33.77
N LEU A 14 12.48 -25.51 -32.49
CA LEU A 14 13.58 -26.19 -31.82
C LEU A 14 13.10 -27.60 -31.42
N GLY A 15 13.77 -28.63 -31.92
CA GLY A 15 13.54 -30.04 -31.57
C GLY A 15 14.16 -30.40 -30.21
N ASP A 16 14.88 -31.52 -30.14
CA ASP A 16 15.42 -32.09 -28.88
C ASP A 16 16.47 -31.21 -28.16
N GLU A 17 16.99 -30.15 -28.80
CA GLU A 17 17.95 -29.21 -28.23
C GLU A 17 17.31 -28.19 -27.27
N ALA A 18 15.98 -28.12 -27.24
CA ALA A 18 15.24 -27.14 -26.46
C ALA A 18 15.36 -27.37 -24.94
N PRO A 19 15.35 -26.31 -24.10
CA PRO A 19 15.31 -26.46 -22.66
C PRO A 19 14.07 -27.23 -22.22
N ALA A 20 14.25 -28.20 -21.33
CA ALA A 20 13.15 -28.88 -20.66
C ALA A 20 12.26 -27.85 -19.96
N TYR A 21 10.96 -28.05 -20.01
CA TYR A 21 9.98 -27.23 -19.30
C TYR A 21 8.96 -28.12 -18.61
N ILE A 22 8.40 -27.62 -17.52
CA ILE A 22 7.28 -28.23 -16.81
C ILE A 22 6.06 -27.33 -17.01
N GLY A 23 4.86 -27.92 -17.12
CA GLY A 23 3.60 -27.18 -17.21
C GLY A 23 2.65 -27.69 -18.30
N GLU A 24 1.36 -27.53 -18.05
CA GLU A 24 0.26 -28.14 -18.81
C GLU A 24 -0.14 -27.37 -20.09
N ARG A 25 0.52 -26.25 -20.42
CA ARG A 25 0.14 -25.38 -21.54
C ARG A 25 0.79 -25.81 -22.85
N ASP A 26 0.06 -25.63 -23.95
CA ASP A 26 0.62 -25.75 -25.30
C ASP A 26 1.70 -24.69 -25.53
N LYS A 27 2.93 -25.15 -25.70
CA LYS A 27 4.09 -24.29 -25.91
C LYS A 27 5.07 -24.94 -26.86
N ALA A 28 5.79 -24.11 -27.60
CA ALA A 28 6.82 -24.56 -28.52
C ALA A 28 8.04 -23.65 -28.38
N TRP A 29 9.22 -24.27 -28.34
CA TRP A 29 10.46 -23.53 -28.49
C TRP A 29 10.70 -23.26 -29.97
N ILE A 30 10.97 -22.00 -30.31
CA ILE A 30 11.29 -21.56 -31.65
C ILE A 30 12.57 -20.73 -31.63
N LYS A 31 13.22 -20.64 -32.79
CA LYS A 31 14.45 -19.89 -32.97
C LYS A 31 14.17 -18.57 -33.68
N HIS A 32 14.60 -17.46 -33.06
CA HIS A 32 14.49 -16.14 -33.70
C HIS A 32 15.37 -16.11 -34.95
N PRO A 33 14.83 -15.72 -36.13
CA PRO A 33 15.53 -15.90 -37.41
C PRO A 33 16.79 -15.04 -37.56
N GLU A 34 16.81 -13.84 -36.97
CA GLU A 34 17.93 -12.90 -37.16
C GLU A 34 19.09 -13.11 -36.17
N ASN A 35 18.80 -13.25 -34.88
CA ASN A 35 19.81 -13.31 -33.82
C ASN A 35 19.98 -14.72 -33.22
N GLY A 36 19.19 -15.71 -33.67
CA GLY A 36 19.28 -17.10 -33.21
C GLY A 36 18.82 -17.34 -31.76
N ARG A 37 18.32 -16.32 -31.05
CA ARG A 37 17.85 -16.46 -29.66
C ARG A 37 16.72 -17.48 -29.57
N TRP A 38 16.74 -18.25 -28.50
CA TRP A 38 15.68 -19.21 -28.19
C TRP A 38 14.49 -18.49 -27.58
N VAL A 39 13.30 -18.79 -28.08
CA VAL A 39 12.06 -18.12 -27.69
C VAL A 39 10.98 -19.16 -27.48
N MET A 40 10.27 -19.08 -26.36
CA MET A 40 9.13 -19.94 -26.10
C MET A 40 7.87 -19.25 -26.59
N PHE A 41 7.21 -19.81 -27.60
CA PHE A 41 5.86 -19.41 -27.97
C PHE A 41 4.86 -20.10 -27.01
N LYS A 42 4.10 -19.29 -26.27
CA LYS A 42 3.10 -19.75 -25.30
C LYS A 42 1.71 -19.45 -25.82
N ILE A 43 0.89 -20.49 -25.95
CA ILE A 43 -0.51 -20.35 -26.32
C ILE A 43 -1.33 -20.18 -25.03
N PRO A 44 -2.15 -19.12 -24.93
CA PRO A 44 -3.04 -18.94 -23.78
C PRO A 44 -4.11 -20.04 -23.79
N ARG A 45 -4.64 -20.35 -22.61
CA ARG A 45 -5.89 -21.12 -22.55
C ARG A 45 -7.03 -20.34 -23.22
N GLU A 46 -7.98 -21.06 -23.79
CA GLU A 46 -9.17 -20.49 -24.43
C GLU A 46 -9.88 -19.52 -23.47
N ASP A 47 -10.32 -18.38 -24.02
CA ASP A 47 -10.98 -17.28 -23.29
C ASP A 47 -10.19 -16.67 -22.13
N ARG A 48 -8.85 -16.84 -22.08
CA ARG A 48 -8.01 -16.25 -21.05
C ARG A 48 -7.01 -15.23 -21.57
N GLY A 49 -6.88 -14.13 -20.83
CA GLY A 49 -5.96 -13.03 -21.13
C GLY A 49 -4.48 -13.27 -20.83
N GLU A 50 -3.99 -14.51 -20.84
CA GLU A 50 -2.64 -14.87 -20.38
C GLU A 50 -1.51 -14.16 -21.15
N HIS A 51 -1.66 -14.05 -22.47
CA HIS A 51 -0.65 -13.49 -23.37
C HIS A 51 -0.50 -11.97 -23.19
N TRP A 52 -1.61 -11.23 -23.08
CA TRP A 52 -1.54 -9.79 -22.84
C TRP A 52 -1.14 -9.48 -21.39
N ALA A 53 -1.51 -10.32 -20.41
CA ALA A 53 -1.08 -10.16 -19.03
C ALA A 53 0.45 -10.30 -18.90
N GLU A 54 1.05 -11.29 -19.57
CA GLU A 54 2.51 -11.44 -19.67
C GLU A 54 3.16 -10.18 -20.27
N LYS A 55 2.60 -9.64 -21.37
CA LYS A 55 3.12 -8.41 -22.01
C LYS A 55 3.04 -7.21 -21.08
N ILE A 56 1.92 -6.98 -20.40
CA ILE A 56 1.80 -5.86 -19.46
C ILE A 56 2.76 -6.01 -18.28
N CYS A 57 2.91 -7.23 -17.75
CA CYS A 57 3.89 -7.50 -16.70
C CYS A 57 5.32 -7.20 -17.15
N TYR A 58 5.70 -7.59 -18.37
CA TYR A 58 7.00 -7.25 -18.95
C TYR A 58 7.24 -5.73 -18.97
N GLU A 59 6.31 -4.97 -19.55
CA GLU A 59 6.43 -3.53 -19.71
C GLU A 59 6.47 -2.79 -18.36
N LEU A 60 5.66 -3.22 -17.39
CA LEU A 60 5.69 -2.69 -16.02
C LEU A 60 7.03 -3.00 -15.33
N ALA A 61 7.55 -4.22 -15.45
CA ALA A 61 8.81 -4.61 -14.85
C ALA A 61 9.99 -3.85 -15.50
N CYS A 62 9.97 -3.63 -16.81
CA CYS A 62 10.93 -2.76 -17.50
C CYS A 62 10.87 -1.33 -16.96
N LYS A 63 9.67 -0.76 -16.80
CA LYS A 63 9.50 0.59 -16.24
C LYS A 63 10.04 0.71 -14.80
N LEU A 64 9.98 -0.37 -14.03
CA LEU A 64 10.49 -0.46 -12.66
C LEU A 64 11.97 -0.90 -12.56
N ASN A 65 12.65 -1.13 -13.70
CA ASN A 65 14.00 -1.69 -13.78
C ASN A 65 14.16 -3.01 -13.02
N LEU A 66 13.16 -3.90 -13.13
CA LEU A 66 13.19 -5.23 -12.53
C LEU A 66 13.58 -6.28 -13.59
N PRO A 67 14.52 -7.20 -13.28
CA PRO A 67 14.88 -8.29 -14.19
C PRO A 67 13.65 -9.13 -14.57
N ASN A 68 13.37 -9.24 -15.86
CA ASN A 68 12.26 -10.02 -16.39
C ASN A 68 12.67 -10.69 -17.71
N ALA A 69 11.98 -11.77 -18.07
CA ALA A 69 12.10 -12.35 -19.39
C ALA A 69 11.38 -11.44 -20.39
N GLU A 70 12.02 -11.19 -21.53
CA GLU A 70 11.44 -10.37 -22.59
C GLU A 70 10.17 -11.03 -23.14
N ILE A 71 9.10 -10.25 -23.26
CA ILE A 71 7.80 -10.70 -23.76
C ILE A 71 7.37 -9.87 -24.97
N GLU A 72 7.01 -10.56 -26.04
CA GLU A 72 6.35 -9.96 -27.21
C GLU A 72 5.03 -10.67 -27.54
N LEU A 73 4.10 -9.95 -28.15
CA LEU A 73 2.85 -10.55 -28.63
C LEU A 73 3.10 -11.20 -30.00
N ALA A 74 2.51 -12.36 -30.24
CA ALA A 74 2.74 -13.09 -31.48
C ALA A 74 1.55 -13.92 -31.93
N VAL A 75 1.56 -14.26 -33.21
CA VAL A 75 0.66 -15.23 -33.83
C VAL A 75 1.50 -16.30 -34.52
N ARG A 76 1.10 -17.56 -34.36
CA ARG A 76 1.71 -18.69 -35.06
C ARG A 76 0.63 -19.59 -35.63
N ASP A 77 0.65 -19.82 -36.95
CA ASP A 77 -0.31 -20.67 -37.65
C ASP A 77 -1.76 -20.25 -37.34
N GLY A 78 -2.01 -18.95 -37.26
CA GLY A 78 -3.31 -18.35 -36.91
C GLY A 78 -3.66 -18.38 -35.42
N LYS A 79 -2.85 -19.00 -34.56
CA LYS A 79 -3.05 -19.01 -33.10
C LYS A 79 -2.34 -17.84 -32.43
N LEU A 80 -3.09 -17.04 -31.70
CA LEU A 80 -2.56 -15.92 -30.92
C LEU A 80 -1.88 -16.40 -29.64
N GLY A 81 -0.79 -15.76 -29.24
CA GLY A 81 -0.08 -16.03 -27.99
C GLY A 81 0.95 -14.97 -27.66
N CYS A 82 1.96 -15.36 -26.86
CA CYS A 82 3.11 -14.52 -26.58
C CYS A 82 4.42 -15.29 -26.75
N LEU A 83 5.47 -14.54 -27.07
CA LEU A 83 6.85 -14.97 -27.09
C LEU A 83 7.47 -14.66 -25.72
N SER A 84 8.16 -15.64 -25.13
CA SER A 84 8.97 -15.46 -23.93
C SER A 84 10.40 -15.84 -24.26
N TYR A 85 11.27 -14.84 -24.34
CA TYR A 85 12.66 -15.05 -24.73
C TYR A 85 13.46 -15.70 -23.61
N PHE A 86 14.31 -16.65 -23.98
CA PHE A 86 15.22 -17.28 -23.05
C PHE A 86 16.22 -16.25 -22.53
N PHE A 87 16.29 -16.10 -21.20
CA PHE A 87 17.00 -15.01 -20.52
C PHE A 87 18.37 -15.42 -19.97
N VAL A 88 18.77 -16.69 -20.13
CA VAL A 88 20.02 -17.21 -19.55
C VAL A 88 21.17 -17.07 -20.53
N ASP A 89 22.25 -16.46 -20.06
CA ASP A 89 23.51 -16.34 -20.79
C ASP A 89 24.35 -17.62 -20.72
N LYS A 90 23.93 -18.62 -21.49
CA LYS A 90 24.61 -19.93 -21.56
C LYS A 90 26.03 -19.82 -22.11
N GLU A 91 26.26 -18.89 -23.04
CA GLU A 91 27.57 -18.71 -23.69
C GLU A 91 28.64 -18.29 -22.69
N ASN A 92 28.27 -17.50 -21.69
CA ASN A 92 29.15 -17.11 -20.58
C ASN A 92 29.05 -18.03 -19.35
N GLY A 93 28.54 -19.26 -19.52
CA GLY A 93 28.60 -20.30 -18.48
C GLY A 93 27.54 -20.17 -17.37
N TYR A 94 26.43 -19.50 -17.63
CA TYR A 94 25.30 -19.43 -16.69
C TYR A 94 24.22 -20.48 -17.00
N SER A 95 23.62 -21.00 -15.94
CA SER A 95 22.45 -21.88 -15.97
C SER A 95 21.36 -21.36 -15.06
N HIS A 96 20.11 -21.70 -15.38
CA HIS A 96 18.94 -21.41 -14.57
C HIS A 96 18.45 -22.67 -13.86
N TYR A 97 18.02 -22.52 -12.61
CA TYR A 97 17.41 -23.56 -11.82
C TYR A 97 16.14 -23.02 -11.16
N ASP A 98 14.99 -23.63 -11.46
CA ASP A 98 13.75 -23.38 -10.75
C ASP A 98 13.95 -23.60 -9.24
N SER A 99 13.31 -22.76 -8.43
CA SER A 99 13.48 -22.84 -6.98
C SER A 99 12.96 -24.16 -6.39
N GLY A 100 12.05 -24.86 -7.08
CA GLY A 100 11.57 -26.19 -6.72
C GLY A 100 12.67 -27.25 -6.57
N HIS A 101 13.84 -27.06 -7.21
CA HIS A 101 15.02 -27.91 -7.00
C HIS A 101 15.62 -27.76 -5.60
N PHE A 102 15.49 -26.58 -5.00
CA PHE A 102 16.08 -26.26 -3.69
C PHE A 102 15.04 -26.24 -2.57
N LEU A 103 13.80 -25.92 -2.92
CA LEU A 103 12.64 -25.78 -2.05
C LEU A 103 11.55 -26.74 -2.52
N PRO A 104 11.63 -28.04 -2.19
CA PRO A 104 10.58 -28.99 -2.57
C PRO A 104 9.27 -28.66 -1.85
N TYR A 105 8.15 -29.10 -2.44
CA TYR A 105 6.84 -28.88 -1.85
C TYR A 105 6.76 -29.44 -0.44
N SER A 106 6.43 -28.59 0.52
CA SER A 106 6.10 -29.00 1.88
C SER A 106 4.61 -29.26 1.99
N TYR A 107 4.19 -30.17 2.88
CA TYR A 107 2.79 -30.53 3.07
C TYR A 107 2.41 -30.43 4.54
N ASN A 108 1.18 -30.00 4.83
CA ASN A 108 0.63 -30.06 6.18
C ASN A 108 0.10 -31.47 6.52
N ASP A 109 -0.30 -31.68 7.77
CA ASP A 109 -0.86 -32.95 8.27
C ASP A 109 -2.13 -33.42 7.51
N LYS A 110 -2.74 -32.54 6.72
CA LYS A 110 -3.90 -32.83 5.86
C LYS A 110 -3.51 -33.07 4.40
N GLY A 111 -2.21 -33.21 4.10
CA GLY A 111 -1.70 -33.41 2.75
C GLY A 111 -1.81 -32.19 1.84
N LYS A 112 -2.02 -30.98 2.37
CA LYS A 112 -2.08 -29.75 1.57
C LYS A 112 -0.71 -29.11 1.47
N ILE A 113 -0.30 -28.74 0.25
CA ILE A 113 0.93 -27.99 0.01
C ILE A 113 0.97 -26.71 0.86
N ILE A 114 2.09 -26.52 1.55
CA ILE A 114 2.50 -25.32 2.25
C ILE A 114 3.64 -24.70 1.44
N TYR A 115 3.51 -23.41 1.13
CA TYR A 115 4.57 -22.63 0.52
C TYR A 115 4.66 -21.29 1.25
N LYS A 116 5.73 -21.08 2.00
CA LYS A 116 5.84 -20.02 3.01
C LYS A 116 7.06 -19.16 2.78
N ILE A 117 6.94 -17.88 3.11
CA ILE A 117 8.04 -16.92 3.03
C ILE A 117 9.21 -17.34 3.93
N GLU A 118 8.94 -17.91 5.11
CA GLU A 118 9.98 -18.29 6.06
C GLU A 118 10.91 -19.40 5.54
N ASP A 119 10.37 -20.35 4.76
CA ASP A 119 11.15 -21.41 4.14
C ASP A 119 12.02 -20.86 3.00
N ILE A 120 11.47 -19.93 2.22
CA ILE A 120 12.18 -19.23 1.15
C ILE A 120 13.33 -18.40 1.74
N GLU A 121 13.05 -17.59 2.77
CA GLU A 121 14.05 -16.76 3.45
C GLU A 121 15.18 -17.60 4.04
N LYS A 122 14.86 -18.73 4.68
CA LYS A 122 15.87 -19.64 5.24
C LYS A 122 16.85 -20.10 4.17
N PHE A 123 16.37 -20.47 2.99
CA PHE A 123 17.21 -20.86 1.87
C PHE A 123 18.00 -19.66 1.30
N LEU A 124 17.32 -18.55 0.99
CA LEU A 124 17.93 -17.40 0.33
C LEU A 124 18.92 -16.63 1.20
N ASN A 125 18.75 -16.62 2.52
CA ASN A 125 19.74 -16.07 3.45
C ASN A 125 21.07 -16.83 3.37
N GLY A 126 21.03 -18.16 3.14
CA GLY A 126 22.22 -18.98 2.97
C GLY A 126 23.04 -18.66 1.72
N ILE A 127 22.48 -17.88 0.80
CA ILE A 127 23.12 -17.46 -0.46
C ILE A 127 23.04 -15.95 -0.71
N ASN A 128 22.61 -15.18 0.30
CA ASN A 128 22.48 -13.73 0.27
C ASN A 128 21.63 -13.16 -0.90
N LEU A 129 20.48 -13.79 -1.19
CA LEU A 129 19.56 -13.36 -2.27
C LEU A 129 18.14 -13.03 -1.78
N VAL A 130 17.95 -12.88 -0.46
CA VAL A 130 16.61 -12.63 0.11
C VAL A 130 16.02 -11.31 -0.38
N GLU A 131 16.84 -10.24 -0.38
CA GLU A 131 16.39 -8.90 -0.78
C GLU A 131 16.05 -8.80 -2.27
N ASP A 132 16.77 -9.54 -3.13
CA ASP A 132 16.44 -9.65 -4.54
C ASP A 132 15.07 -10.29 -4.74
N PHE A 133 14.77 -11.35 -3.97
CA PHE A 133 13.48 -12.02 -4.02
C PHE A 133 12.33 -11.13 -3.49
N LEU A 134 12.58 -10.23 -2.53
CA LEU A 134 11.56 -9.26 -2.09
C LEU A 134 11.07 -8.37 -3.24
N SER A 135 11.90 -8.14 -4.25
CA SER A 135 11.49 -7.41 -5.47
C SER A 135 10.41 -8.15 -6.26
N ILE A 136 10.48 -9.50 -6.30
CA ILE A 136 9.44 -10.34 -6.92
C ILE A 136 8.15 -10.24 -6.12
N ILE A 137 8.21 -10.33 -4.79
CA ILE A 137 7.02 -10.22 -3.92
C ILE A 137 6.35 -8.84 -4.06
N MET A 138 7.14 -7.77 -4.13
CA MET A 138 6.61 -6.42 -4.38
C MET A 138 5.93 -6.32 -5.75
N PHE A 139 6.55 -6.88 -6.79
CA PHE A 139 5.96 -6.88 -8.13
C PHE A 139 4.68 -7.71 -8.19
N ASP A 140 4.66 -8.90 -7.58
CA ASP A 140 3.48 -9.75 -7.48
C ASP A 140 2.34 -9.05 -6.72
N ALA A 141 2.67 -8.24 -5.71
CA ALA A 141 1.70 -7.40 -5.03
C ALA A 141 1.14 -6.30 -5.95
N LEU A 142 1.95 -5.67 -6.79
CA LEU A 142 1.47 -4.66 -7.76
C LEU A 142 0.50 -5.26 -8.77
N VAL A 143 0.86 -6.37 -9.41
CA VAL A 143 0.05 -6.98 -10.50
C VAL A 143 -0.99 -7.99 -10.02
N ALA A 144 -0.97 -8.33 -8.72
CA ALA A 144 -1.79 -9.38 -8.11
C ALA A 144 -1.50 -10.79 -8.63
N ASN A 145 -0.21 -11.14 -8.82
CA ASN A 145 0.13 -12.49 -9.23
C ASN A 145 -0.24 -13.51 -8.14
N GLY A 146 -1.20 -14.37 -8.46
CA GLY A 146 -1.75 -15.37 -7.54
C GLY A 146 -1.03 -16.72 -7.59
N ASP A 147 -0.03 -16.89 -8.46
CA ASP A 147 0.55 -18.20 -8.75
C ASP A 147 2.08 -18.23 -8.78
N ARG A 148 2.74 -17.40 -7.97
CA ARG A 148 4.18 -17.49 -7.72
C ARG A 148 4.53 -18.71 -6.86
N HIS A 149 4.47 -19.91 -7.43
CA HIS A 149 4.99 -21.13 -6.81
C HIS A 149 6.48 -21.31 -7.11
N GLN A 150 7.08 -22.34 -6.53
CA GLN A 150 8.51 -22.64 -6.60
C GLN A 150 9.05 -22.89 -8.03
N ASP A 151 8.19 -23.14 -9.01
CA ASP A 151 8.61 -23.36 -10.40
C ASP A 151 8.40 -22.12 -11.28
N ASN A 152 7.89 -21.01 -10.69
CA ASN A 152 7.69 -19.73 -11.37
C ASN A 152 8.72 -18.67 -10.93
N TRP A 153 9.81 -19.09 -10.29
CA TRP A 153 11.00 -18.29 -10.06
C TRP A 153 12.18 -19.21 -9.75
N GLY A 154 13.40 -18.69 -9.88
CA GLY A 154 14.59 -19.50 -9.67
C GLY A 154 15.86 -18.69 -9.53
N ILE A 155 16.98 -19.40 -9.63
CA ILE A 155 18.32 -18.85 -9.47
C ILE A 155 19.10 -19.05 -10.75
N THR A 156 19.73 -17.98 -11.21
CA THR A 156 20.73 -18.04 -12.27
C THR A 156 22.09 -18.15 -11.61
N ARG A 157 22.86 -19.16 -11.99
CA ARG A 157 24.18 -19.46 -11.41
C ARG A 157 25.21 -19.69 -12.50
N HIS A 158 26.39 -19.14 -12.30
CA HIS A 158 27.56 -19.48 -13.10
C HIS A 158 28.15 -20.82 -12.64
N GLU A 159 28.41 -21.72 -13.57
CA GLU A 159 28.78 -23.11 -13.28
C GLU A 159 30.13 -23.24 -12.55
N THR A 160 31.13 -22.47 -12.96
CA THR A 160 32.50 -22.60 -12.45
C THR A 160 32.87 -21.62 -11.34
N ASN A 161 32.46 -20.35 -11.41
CA ASN A 161 32.92 -19.32 -10.45
C ASN A 161 31.97 -19.14 -9.23
N GLY A 162 30.80 -19.79 -9.25
CA GLY A 162 29.86 -19.77 -8.13
C GLY A 162 29.00 -18.51 -8.00
N SER A 163 29.14 -17.53 -8.91
CA SER A 163 28.27 -16.34 -8.98
C SER A 163 26.81 -16.73 -9.12
N ARG A 164 25.91 -16.04 -8.41
CA ARG A 164 24.48 -16.33 -8.36
C ARG A 164 23.68 -15.04 -8.34
N SER A 165 22.49 -15.08 -8.92
CA SER A 165 21.46 -14.05 -8.79
C SER A 165 20.09 -14.70 -8.81
N ILE A 166 19.07 -13.99 -8.32
CA ILE A 166 17.69 -14.34 -8.69
C ILE A 166 17.57 -14.24 -10.21
N SER A 167 16.92 -15.23 -10.82
CA SER A 167 16.66 -15.21 -12.26
C SER A 167 15.69 -14.09 -12.62
N SER A 168 15.78 -13.59 -13.85
CA SER A 168 14.75 -12.74 -14.44
C SER A 168 13.36 -13.33 -14.20
N MET A 169 12.38 -12.52 -13.81
CA MET A 169 11.01 -13.00 -13.60
C MET A 169 10.44 -13.59 -14.90
N TYR A 170 9.76 -14.74 -14.79
CA TYR A 170 9.06 -15.40 -15.89
C TYR A 170 7.71 -15.94 -15.40
N ASP A 171 6.86 -16.31 -16.36
CA ASP A 171 5.49 -16.81 -16.14
C ASP A 171 4.67 -15.93 -15.20
N ASN A 172 4.51 -14.67 -15.60
CA ASN A 172 3.75 -13.66 -14.86
C ASN A 172 2.29 -13.63 -15.32
N SER A 173 1.80 -14.70 -15.94
CA SER A 173 0.49 -14.72 -16.59
C SER A 173 -0.68 -14.68 -15.61
N ALA A 174 -0.57 -15.20 -14.38
CA ALA A 174 -1.68 -15.35 -13.42
C ALA A 174 -2.02 -14.06 -12.62
N CYS A 175 -2.32 -12.95 -13.32
CA CYS A 175 -2.44 -11.62 -12.70
C CYS A 175 -3.41 -10.68 -13.47
N LEU A 176 -3.47 -9.39 -13.09
CA LEU A 176 -4.06 -8.28 -13.86
C LEU A 176 -5.52 -8.46 -14.31
N CYS A 177 -6.33 -9.19 -13.53
CA CYS A 177 -7.75 -9.40 -13.87
C CYS A 177 -7.96 -10.11 -15.22
N ARG A 178 -6.99 -10.91 -15.68
CA ARG A 178 -7.02 -11.49 -17.03
C ARG A 178 -8.18 -12.44 -17.37
N ASP A 179 -8.86 -12.91 -16.33
CA ASP A 179 -9.93 -13.90 -16.40
C ASP A 179 -11.30 -13.26 -16.07
N LEU A 180 -11.45 -11.94 -16.26
CA LEU A 180 -12.74 -11.28 -16.05
C LEU A 180 -13.70 -11.52 -17.20
N GLU A 181 -14.92 -11.91 -16.83
CA GLU A 181 -16.06 -11.98 -17.73
C GLU A 181 -16.57 -10.56 -18.10
N PRO A 182 -17.27 -10.39 -19.23
CA PRO A 182 -17.79 -9.09 -19.66
C PRO A 182 -18.63 -8.36 -18.60
N ASP A 183 -19.47 -9.10 -17.85
CA ASP A 183 -20.29 -8.54 -16.78
C ASP A 183 -19.45 -8.02 -15.60
N ASP A 184 -18.34 -8.68 -15.28
CA ASP A 184 -17.40 -8.22 -14.25
C ASP A 184 -16.65 -6.98 -14.73
N VAL A 185 -16.25 -6.93 -16.00
CA VAL A 185 -15.64 -5.73 -16.61
C VAL A 185 -16.61 -4.55 -16.50
N GLU A 186 -17.88 -4.73 -16.87
CA GLU A 186 -18.89 -3.67 -16.79
C GLU A 186 -19.11 -3.22 -15.34
N LYS A 187 -19.20 -4.16 -14.39
CA LYS A 187 -19.36 -3.86 -12.97
C LYS A 187 -18.19 -3.03 -12.43
N PHE A 188 -16.95 -3.44 -12.72
CA PHE A 188 -15.76 -2.75 -12.21
C PHE A 188 -15.48 -1.43 -12.92
N TYR A 189 -15.83 -1.33 -14.20
CA TYR A 189 -15.77 -0.07 -14.94
C TYR A 189 -16.68 0.99 -14.31
N ASN A 190 -17.87 0.59 -13.85
CA ASN A 190 -18.87 1.50 -13.29
C ASN A 190 -18.75 1.68 -11.76
N SER A 191 -17.91 0.92 -11.06
CA SER A 191 -17.81 0.99 -9.59
C SER A 191 -16.41 0.69 -9.06
N GLU A 192 -15.72 1.75 -8.60
CA GLU A 192 -14.43 1.64 -7.92
C GLU A 192 -14.54 0.81 -6.62
N ALA A 193 -15.62 0.98 -5.83
CA ALA A 193 -15.87 0.15 -4.65
C ALA A 193 -15.90 -1.36 -4.94
N GLU A 194 -16.50 -1.79 -6.06
CA GLU A 194 -16.50 -3.21 -6.46
C GLU A 194 -15.11 -3.68 -6.87
N LEU A 195 -14.36 -2.86 -7.61
CA LEU A 195 -12.98 -3.17 -7.99
C LEU A 195 -12.07 -3.27 -6.75
N LEU A 196 -12.20 -2.37 -5.79
CA LEU A 196 -11.49 -2.44 -4.51
C LEU A 196 -11.86 -3.70 -3.72
N ARG A 197 -13.14 -4.08 -3.67
CA ARG A 197 -13.57 -5.37 -3.07
C ARG A 197 -12.88 -6.55 -3.72
N TYR A 198 -12.77 -6.53 -5.05
CA TYR A 198 -12.06 -7.57 -5.79
C TYR A 198 -10.57 -7.59 -5.45
N ILE A 199 -9.91 -6.42 -5.44
CA ILE A 199 -8.49 -6.24 -5.06
C ILE A 199 -8.18 -6.84 -3.68
N TYR A 200 -9.00 -6.54 -2.67
CA TYR A 200 -8.78 -7.01 -1.29
C TYR A 200 -9.03 -8.51 -1.09
N LYS A 201 -9.75 -9.17 -2.00
CA LYS A 201 -9.96 -10.63 -1.99
C LYS A 201 -8.79 -11.41 -2.60
N GLY A 202 -7.93 -10.75 -3.39
CA GLY A 202 -6.76 -11.37 -4.01
C GLY A 202 -5.82 -11.97 -2.98
N LYS A 203 -5.22 -13.13 -3.28
CA LYS A 203 -4.34 -13.86 -2.36
C LYS A 203 -2.93 -13.94 -2.93
N ALA A 204 -1.94 -13.84 -2.05
CA ALA A 204 -0.57 -14.19 -2.42
C ALA A 204 -0.41 -15.71 -2.47
N LYS A 205 0.41 -16.20 -3.41
CA LYS A 205 0.77 -17.62 -3.47
C LYS A 205 1.70 -18.01 -2.31
N VAL A 206 2.68 -17.16 -2.03
CA VAL A 206 3.57 -17.28 -0.89
C VAL A 206 2.81 -16.93 0.38
N GLY A 207 2.66 -17.90 1.28
CA GLY A 207 2.02 -17.74 2.58
C GLY A 207 3.00 -17.34 3.69
N MET A 208 2.47 -17.27 4.92
CA MET A 208 3.23 -17.02 6.14
C MET A 208 2.69 -17.91 7.27
N SER A 209 3.48 -18.18 8.30
CA SER A 209 3.07 -19.04 9.41
C SER A 209 2.03 -18.37 10.32
N VAL A 210 2.12 -17.05 10.47
CA VAL A 210 1.22 -16.27 11.34
C VAL A 210 -0.19 -16.09 10.74
N VAL A 211 -0.30 -16.02 9.41
CA VAL A 211 -1.58 -15.83 8.70
C VAL A 211 -1.71 -16.80 7.53
N LYS A 212 -2.69 -17.69 7.62
CA LYS A 212 -3.00 -18.64 6.54
C LYS A 212 -3.75 -17.93 5.41
N ASN A 213 -3.27 -18.09 4.17
CA ASN A 213 -3.84 -17.47 2.96
C ASN A 213 -3.85 -15.93 3.00
N ALA A 214 -2.74 -15.31 3.43
CA ALA A 214 -2.57 -13.86 3.41
C ALA A 214 -2.82 -13.27 2.02
N ASN A 215 -3.44 -12.09 1.97
CA ASN A 215 -3.43 -11.30 0.74
C ASN A 215 -2.04 -10.67 0.53
N HIS A 216 -1.79 -10.15 -0.68
CA HIS A 216 -0.51 -9.53 -1.00
C HIS A 216 -0.14 -8.41 -0.03
N PHE A 217 -1.09 -7.56 0.36
CA PHE A 217 -0.84 -6.41 1.24
C PHE A 217 -0.47 -6.82 2.66
N THR A 218 -1.09 -7.87 3.21
CA THR A 218 -0.70 -8.46 4.50
C THR A 218 0.73 -9.00 4.44
N LEU A 219 1.13 -9.63 3.32
CA LEU A 219 2.50 -10.08 3.12
C LEU A 219 3.49 -8.91 3.05
N ILE A 220 3.13 -7.82 2.36
CA ILE A 220 3.95 -6.60 2.31
C ILE A 220 4.14 -5.99 3.70
N LYS A 221 3.08 -5.88 4.52
CA LYS A 221 3.18 -5.38 5.91
C LYS A 221 4.12 -6.24 6.76
N TYR A 222 3.93 -7.56 6.72
CA TYR A 222 4.79 -8.50 7.43
C TYR A 222 6.28 -8.36 7.02
N LEU A 223 6.54 -8.16 5.73
CA LEU A 223 7.90 -8.00 5.21
C LEU A 223 8.49 -6.62 5.48
N LEU A 224 7.66 -5.57 5.57
CA LEU A 224 8.08 -4.25 6.02
C LEU A 224 8.67 -4.33 7.42
N ASP A 225 7.96 -4.92 8.38
CA ASP A 225 8.43 -5.04 9.77
C ASP A 225 9.79 -5.77 9.86
N LYS A 226 10.01 -6.74 8.97
CA LYS A 226 11.22 -7.58 8.96
C LYS A 226 12.39 -7.00 8.15
N TYR A 227 12.10 -6.29 7.05
CA TYR A 227 13.08 -5.70 6.12
C TYR A 227 12.74 -4.24 5.82
N PRO A 228 12.73 -3.35 6.83
CA PRO A 228 12.22 -1.98 6.71
C PRO A 228 12.89 -1.19 5.60
N GLN A 229 14.23 -1.18 5.59
CA GLN A 229 15.01 -0.43 4.62
C GLN A 229 14.75 -0.91 3.19
N LYS A 230 14.82 -2.23 2.96
CA LYS A 230 14.64 -2.80 1.62
C LYS A 230 13.21 -2.60 1.11
N MET A 231 12.21 -2.82 1.94
CA MET A 231 10.82 -2.66 1.55
C MET A 231 10.47 -1.20 1.25
N GLN A 232 11.01 -0.24 2.01
CA GLN A 232 10.86 1.19 1.71
C GLN A 232 11.54 1.57 0.38
N GLU A 233 12.73 1.04 0.09
CA GLU A 233 13.37 1.21 -1.23
C GLU A 233 12.46 0.72 -2.37
N LEU A 234 11.87 -0.46 -2.22
CA LEU A 234 10.97 -1.05 -3.21
C LEU A 234 9.67 -0.26 -3.36
N ILE A 235 9.08 0.24 -2.26
CA ILE A 235 7.90 1.10 -2.31
C ILE A 235 8.22 2.43 -3.01
N HIS A 236 9.40 2.99 -2.77
CA HIS A 236 9.85 4.20 -3.49
C HIS A 236 9.96 3.95 -5.01
N LYS A 237 10.46 2.79 -5.44
CA LYS A 237 10.44 2.40 -6.86
C LYS A 237 9.01 2.32 -7.41
N ILE A 238 8.09 1.70 -6.68
CA ILE A 238 6.66 1.61 -7.05
C ILE A 238 6.02 3.01 -7.14
N LYS A 239 6.39 3.94 -6.26
CA LYS A 239 5.95 5.34 -6.31
C LYS A 239 6.41 6.07 -7.57
N GLY A 240 7.54 5.67 -8.16
CA GLY A 240 8.04 6.18 -9.43
C GLY A 240 7.20 5.78 -10.66
N LEU A 241 6.33 4.77 -10.54
CA LEU A 241 5.41 4.36 -11.61
C LEU A 241 4.21 5.31 -11.67
N THR A 242 4.24 6.27 -12.60
CA THR A 242 3.19 7.31 -12.67
C THR A 242 1.90 6.80 -13.31
N ASP A 243 0.81 7.54 -13.13
CA ASP A 243 -0.47 7.25 -13.81
C ASP A 243 -0.34 7.22 -15.33
N ARG A 244 0.46 8.15 -15.88
CA ARG A 244 0.74 8.23 -17.32
C ARG A 244 1.49 7.00 -17.81
N ASP A 245 2.41 6.47 -17.01
CA ASP A 245 3.15 5.25 -17.37
C ASP A 245 2.21 4.05 -17.45
N ILE A 246 1.34 3.86 -16.45
CA ILE A 246 0.37 2.76 -16.41
C ILE A 246 -0.60 2.87 -17.59
N GLU A 247 -1.17 4.05 -17.81
CA GLU A 247 -2.07 4.32 -18.94
C GLU A 247 -1.38 4.06 -20.28
N TYR A 248 -0.16 4.56 -20.45
CA TYR A 248 0.60 4.36 -21.68
C TYR A 248 0.84 2.87 -21.95
N ILE A 249 1.31 2.13 -20.94
CA ILE A 249 1.64 0.71 -21.04
C ILE A 249 0.41 -0.11 -21.44
N VAL A 250 -0.74 0.10 -20.78
CA VAL A 250 -1.94 -0.68 -21.05
C VAL A 250 -2.60 -0.29 -22.37
N ASN A 251 -2.64 1.02 -22.70
CA ASN A 251 -3.28 1.49 -23.93
C ASN A 251 -2.51 1.16 -25.21
N GLN A 252 -1.25 0.72 -25.11
CA GLN A 252 -0.55 0.16 -26.28
C GLN A 252 -1.08 -1.23 -26.67
N LEU A 253 -1.88 -1.92 -25.84
CA LEU A 253 -2.50 -3.18 -26.27
C LEU A 253 -3.46 -2.96 -27.45
N PRO A 254 -3.39 -3.78 -28.52
CA PRO A 254 -4.38 -3.75 -29.59
C PRO A 254 -5.80 -4.01 -29.08
N GLU A 255 -6.79 -3.33 -29.66
CA GLU A 255 -8.22 -3.55 -29.34
C GLU A 255 -8.69 -5.00 -29.62
N THR A 256 -8.00 -5.70 -30.52
CA THR A 256 -8.24 -7.12 -30.80
C THR A 256 -7.95 -8.03 -29.60
N LEU A 257 -7.16 -7.58 -28.63
CA LEU A 257 -6.83 -8.32 -27.41
C LEU A 257 -7.67 -7.91 -26.23
N LEU A 258 -7.95 -6.62 -26.10
CA LEU A 258 -8.60 -6.05 -24.94
C LEU A 258 -9.42 -4.81 -25.35
N THR A 259 -10.70 -4.78 -25.00
CA THR A 259 -11.56 -3.62 -25.25
C THR A 259 -11.12 -2.42 -24.40
N ASP A 260 -11.45 -1.21 -24.82
CA ASP A 260 -11.08 0.01 -24.06
C ASP A 260 -11.69 0.06 -22.66
N LYS A 261 -12.91 -0.49 -22.49
CA LYS A 261 -13.51 -0.65 -21.16
C LYS A 261 -12.67 -1.57 -20.28
N HIS A 262 -12.24 -2.72 -20.81
CA HIS A 262 -11.41 -3.66 -20.05
C HIS A 262 -10.01 -3.07 -19.77
N LYS A 263 -9.39 -2.40 -20.74
CA LYS A 263 -8.14 -1.63 -20.51
C LYS A 263 -8.29 -0.64 -19.35
N THR A 264 -9.40 0.09 -19.31
CA THR A 264 -9.68 1.04 -18.21
C THR A 264 -9.76 0.35 -16.85
N VAL A 265 -10.41 -0.83 -16.77
CA VAL A 265 -10.45 -1.64 -15.54
C VAL A 265 -9.04 -2.08 -15.12
N VAL A 266 -8.21 -2.56 -16.05
CA VAL A 266 -6.82 -2.97 -15.76
C VAL A 266 -5.97 -1.79 -15.29
N ILE A 267 -6.09 -0.62 -15.95
CA ILE A 267 -5.40 0.62 -15.54
C ILE A 267 -5.77 0.99 -14.11
N ASN A 268 -7.08 1.06 -13.81
CA ASN A 268 -7.56 1.41 -12.48
C ASN A 268 -7.13 0.36 -11.45
N PHE A 269 -7.15 -0.92 -11.80
CA PHE A 269 -6.68 -2.00 -10.94
C PHE A 269 -5.20 -1.79 -10.53
N ILE A 270 -4.30 -1.54 -11.49
CA ILE A 270 -2.87 -1.32 -11.20
C ILE A 270 -2.70 -0.06 -10.36
N LYS A 271 -3.37 1.06 -10.71
CA LYS A 271 -3.29 2.33 -9.96
C LYS A 271 -3.72 2.17 -8.51
N LEU A 272 -4.87 1.53 -8.27
CA LEU A 272 -5.40 1.31 -6.92
C LEU A 272 -4.45 0.44 -6.09
N ARG A 273 -3.91 -0.65 -6.67
CA ARG A 273 -2.94 -1.50 -5.98
C ARG A 273 -1.64 -0.78 -5.66
N ARG A 274 -1.08 -0.03 -6.62
CA ARG A 274 0.09 0.84 -6.41
C ARG A 274 -0.15 1.81 -5.25
N ASN A 275 -1.29 2.49 -5.23
CA ASN A 275 -1.64 3.44 -4.18
C ASN A 275 -1.77 2.78 -2.81
N ILE A 276 -2.37 1.58 -2.72
CA ILE A 276 -2.44 0.81 -1.47
C ILE A 276 -1.03 0.46 -0.97
N ILE A 277 -0.13 0.00 -1.85
CA ILE A 277 1.27 -0.33 -1.49
C ILE A 277 2.00 0.91 -0.94
N ILE A 278 1.86 2.06 -1.61
CA ILE A 278 2.45 3.33 -1.15
C ILE A 278 1.91 3.72 0.22
N ASN A 279 0.58 3.67 0.40
CA ASN A 279 -0.06 4.00 1.69
C ASN A 279 0.44 3.09 2.82
N ILE A 280 0.67 1.80 2.56
CA ILE A 280 1.23 0.88 3.54
C ILE A 280 2.63 1.34 3.97
N GLY A 281 3.49 1.71 3.02
CA GLY A 281 4.82 2.24 3.33
C GLY A 281 4.80 3.55 4.10
N GLU A 282 3.93 4.48 3.74
CA GLU A 282 3.78 5.78 4.42
C GLU A 282 3.23 5.65 5.85
N ASN A 283 2.51 4.56 6.15
CA ASN A 283 1.99 4.29 7.49
C ASN A 283 2.92 3.40 8.34
N MET A 284 4.04 2.92 7.81
CA MET A 284 4.90 1.93 8.45
C MET A 284 5.35 2.33 9.86
N ASN A 285 5.71 3.60 10.06
CA ASN A 285 6.23 4.08 11.35
C ASN A 285 5.12 4.65 12.26
N ASN A 286 3.85 4.33 11.99
CA ASN A 286 2.70 4.82 12.76
C ASN A 286 2.01 3.68 13.51
N ASP A 287 2.72 3.07 14.47
CA ASP A 287 2.08 2.18 15.43
C ASP A 287 1.17 2.98 16.35
N ILE A 288 -0.13 2.95 16.06
CA ILE A 288 -1.13 3.66 16.85
C ILE A 288 -1.60 2.75 17.98
N ASN A 289 -0.81 2.69 19.05
CA ASN A 289 -1.19 1.99 20.28
C ASN A 289 -1.88 2.90 21.30
N LYS A 290 -1.88 4.22 21.09
CA LYS A 290 -2.48 5.20 22.02
C LYS A 290 -3.23 6.31 21.29
N LEU A 291 -4.48 6.50 21.67
CA LEU A 291 -5.34 7.57 21.23
C LEU A 291 -5.76 8.45 22.41
N LEU A 292 -5.95 9.73 22.14
CA LEU A 292 -6.59 10.68 23.04
C LEU A 292 -8.07 10.81 22.67
N LEU A 293 -8.94 10.78 23.67
CA LEU A 293 -10.34 11.16 23.53
C LEU A 293 -10.45 12.67 23.72
N ILE A 294 -10.93 13.34 22.68
CA ILE A 294 -11.20 14.77 22.69
C ILE A 294 -12.69 14.99 22.83
N TRP A 295 -13.09 15.85 23.75
CA TRP A 295 -14.43 16.41 23.81
C TRP A 295 -14.40 17.85 23.30
N LYS A 296 -15.22 18.15 22.29
CA LYS A 296 -15.40 19.51 21.79
C LYS A 296 -16.66 20.09 22.40
N ASP A 297 -16.51 21.11 23.24
CA ASP A 297 -17.61 21.83 23.86
C ASP A 297 -18.62 22.28 22.78
N PRO A 298 -19.92 21.90 22.88
CA PRO A 298 -20.94 22.27 21.91
C PRO A 298 -21.08 23.78 21.71
N ASP A 299 -20.91 24.56 22.78
CA ASP A 299 -21.16 26.00 22.81
C ASP A 299 -19.89 26.78 22.43
N THR A 300 -18.81 26.59 23.19
CA THR A 300 -17.58 27.37 22.97
C THR A 300 -16.74 26.83 21.82
N ARG A 301 -16.99 25.58 21.38
CA ARG A 301 -16.20 24.84 20.39
C ARG A 301 -14.75 24.58 20.82
N LYS A 302 -14.40 24.87 22.09
CA LYS A 302 -13.12 24.53 22.70
C LYS A 302 -12.98 23.02 22.81
N ARG A 303 -11.76 22.52 22.60
CA ARG A 303 -11.44 21.09 22.67
C ARG A 303 -10.68 20.80 23.95
N PHE A 304 -11.04 19.71 24.61
CA PHE A 304 -10.45 19.23 25.85
C PHE A 304 -9.98 17.79 25.67
N VAL A 305 -8.79 17.47 26.16
CA VAL A 305 -8.31 16.07 26.21
C VAL A 305 -8.89 15.41 27.46
N VAL A 306 -9.95 14.62 27.31
CA VAL A 306 -10.68 14.06 28.46
C VAL A 306 -10.26 12.65 28.84
N GLY A 307 -9.59 11.91 27.94
CA GLY A 307 -9.17 10.55 28.25
C GLY A 307 -8.19 9.95 27.26
N THR A 308 -7.76 8.73 27.53
CA THR A 308 -6.84 7.95 26.70
C THR A 308 -7.42 6.57 26.42
N LEU A 309 -7.24 6.09 25.20
CA LEU A 309 -7.49 4.70 24.80
C LEU A 309 -6.15 4.09 24.40
N ASN A 310 -5.70 3.09 25.15
CA ASN A 310 -4.48 2.33 24.88
C ASN A 310 -4.85 0.95 24.30
N TYR A 311 -4.00 0.43 23.40
CA TYR A 311 -4.05 -0.94 22.91
C TYR A 311 -2.72 -1.63 23.24
N PHE A 312 -2.80 -2.71 24.02
CA PHE A 312 -1.67 -3.54 24.42
C PHE A 312 -1.63 -4.78 23.52
N ILE A 313 -0.69 -4.78 22.57
CA ILE A 313 -0.59 -5.78 21.51
C ILE A 313 -0.39 -7.19 22.08
N GLU A 314 0.51 -7.37 23.07
CA GLU A 314 0.83 -8.67 23.65
C GLU A 314 -0.36 -9.31 24.39
N GLU A 315 -1.21 -8.48 24.99
CA GLU A 315 -2.39 -8.92 25.74
C GLU A 315 -3.66 -8.97 24.88
N ASP A 316 -3.59 -8.48 23.64
CA ASP A 316 -4.74 -8.14 22.79
C ASP A 316 -5.83 -7.40 23.59
N ALA A 317 -5.42 -6.37 24.33
CA ALA A 317 -6.27 -5.69 25.30
C ALA A 317 -6.36 -4.18 25.06
N TYR A 318 -7.57 -3.64 25.15
CA TYR A 318 -7.84 -2.21 25.13
C TYR A 318 -8.06 -1.71 26.55
N GLU A 319 -7.49 -0.55 26.86
CA GLU A 319 -7.70 0.14 28.14
C GLU A 319 -8.14 1.58 27.90
N PHE A 320 -9.20 2.01 28.59
CA PHE A 320 -9.62 3.41 28.59
C PHE A 320 -9.56 4.00 30.00
N ALA A 321 -9.01 5.20 30.12
CA ALA A 321 -8.98 5.97 31.36
C ALA A 321 -9.13 7.47 31.08
N TYR A 322 -9.79 8.20 31.98
CA TYR A 322 -9.88 9.65 31.90
C TYR A 322 -8.56 10.33 32.29
N LEU A 323 -8.29 11.52 31.74
CA LEU A 323 -7.01 12.20 31.88
C LEU A 323 -7.15 13.59 32.52
N ASN A 324 -6.44 13.82 33.62
CA ASN A 324 -6.27 15.14 34.23
C ASN A 324 -4.99 15.84 33.70
N PRO A 325 -4.92 17.18 33.70
CA PRO A 325 -5.88 18.14 34.29
C PRO A 325 -7.02 18.60 33.36
N ASP A 326 -6.96 18.33 32.06
CA ASP A 326 -7.94 18.81 31.08
C ASP A 326 -9.37 18.34 31.36
N LEU A 327 -9.54 17.16 31.97
CA LEU A 327 -10.84 16.68 32.44
C LEU A 327 -11.48 17.64 33.45
N ASP A 328 -10.74 18.15 34.44
CA ASP A 328 -11.29 19.07 35.44
C ASP A 328 -11.78 20.38 34.79
N GLU A 329 -11.10 20.85 33.75
CA GLU A 329 -11.54 22.00 32.98
C GLU A 329 -12.78 21.66 32.14
N ALA A 330 -12.80 20.49 31.49
CA ALA A 330 -13.96 20.03 30.73
C ALA A 330 -15.22 19.91 31.61
N LEU A 331 -15.08 19.40 32.84
CA LEU A 331 -16.19 19.29 33.80
C LEU A 331 -16.78 20.68 34.15
N LYS A 332 -15.94 21.71 34.29
CA LYS A 332 -16.40 23.10 34.49
C LYS A 332 -17.16 23.64 33.28
N HIS A 333 -16.86 23.13 32.09
CA HIS A 333 -17.55 23.43 30.83
C HIS A 333 -18.79 22.55 30.59
N GLY A 334 -19.17 21.69 31.54
CA GLY A 334 -20.38 20.87 31.43
C GLY A 334 -20.17 19.49 30.80
N PHE A 335 -18.92 19.08 30.59
CA PHE A 335 -18.62 17.66 30.33
C PHE A 335 -19.12 16.80 31.50
N GLN A 336 -19.66 15.62 31.21
CA GLN A 336 -20.12 14.68 32.24
C GLN A 336 -19.30 13.40 32.22
N ASN A 337 -19.32 12.73 31.07
CA ASN A 337 -18.56 11.51 30.79
C ASN A 337 -18.63 11.23 29.28
N TYR A 338 -17.83 10.27 28.84
CA TYR A 338 -18.05 9.55 27.60
C TYR A 338 -19.09 8.44 27.85
N PRO A 339 -20.19 8.35 27.07
CA PRO A 339 -21.34 7.50 27.42
C PRO A 339 -21.04 6.01 27.68
N SER A 340 -19.99 5.46 27.08
CA SER A 340 -19.59 4.06 27.31
C SER A 340 -18.84 3.84 28.62
N PHE A 341 -18.39 4.91 29.26
CA PHE A 341 -17.47 4.91 30.40
C PHE A 341 -17.94 5.92 31.48
N PRO A 342 -19.07 5.68 32.16
CA PRO A 342 -19.68 6.67 33.05
C PRO A 342 -18.90 7.01 34.32
N ASP A 343 -18.03 6.12 34.80
CA ASP A 343 -17.15 6.35 35.96
C ASP A 343 -15.88 7.08 35.52
N ILE A 344 -15.81 8.38 35.84
CA ILE A 344 -14.70 9.25 35.47
C ILE A 344 -13.41 9.03 36.29
N LYS A 345 -13.46 8.19 37.33
CA LYS A 345 -12.29 7.85 38.16
C LYS A 345 -11.74 6.46 37.88
N GLY A 346 -12.51 5.63 37.20
CA GLY A 346 -12.17 4.24 36.90
C GLY A 346 -11.32 4.07 35.64
N THR A 347 -10.78 2.86 35.52
CA THR A 347 -10.13 2.36 34.30
C THR A 347 -10.98 1.23 33.73
N TYR A 348 -11.18 1.24 32.42
CA TYR A 348 -11.95 0.24 31.70
C TYR A 348 -11.02 -0.64 30.88
N LYS A 349 -11.26 -1.96 30.86
CA LYS A 349 -10.49 -2.92 30.08
C LYS A 349 -11.38 -3.79 29.20
N SER A 350 -10.91 -4.15 28.01
CA SER A 350 -11.56 -5.08 27.09
C SER A 350 -10.50 -5.95 26.42
N VAL A 351 -10.59 -7.26 26.57
CA VAL A 351 -9.65 -8.24 25.99
C VAL A 351 -10.29 -8.88 24.75
N GLY A 352 -9.52 -9.04 23.67
CA GLY A 352 -9.97 -9.68 22.44
C GLY A 352 -10.80 -8.78 21.51
N GLY A 353 -10.88 -7.48 21.80
CA GLY A 353 -11.57 -6.53 20.93
C GLY A 353 -11.85 -5.16 21.53
N LEU A 354 -12.06 -4.20 20.64
CA LEU A 354 -12.41 -2.82 20.98
C LEU A 354 -13.78 -2.73 21.67
N PHE A 355 -13.91 -1.83 22.65
CA PHE A 355 -15.15 -1.56 23.37
C PHE A 355 -16.34 -1.34 22.40
N PRO A 356 -17.51 -1.98 22.60
CA PRO A 356 -18.64 -1.87 21.68
C PRO A 356 -19.08 -0.44 21.35
N GLY A 357 -19.07 0.46 22.34
CA GLY A 357 -19.45 1.87 22.14
C GLY A 357 -18.42 2.70 21.37
N ILE A 358 -17.14 2.31 21.38
CA ILE A 358 -16.12 2.91 20.50
C ILE A 358 -16.17 2.25 19.11
N ARG A 359 -16.39 0.94 19.04
CA ARG A 359 -16.49 0.18 17.79
C ARG A 359 -17.56 0.72 16.84
N GLN A 360 -18.66 1.26 17.37
CA GLN A 360 -19.72 1.92 16.59
C GLN A 360 -19.25 3.18 15.85
N ARG A 361 -18.12 3.77 16.24
CA ARG A 361 -17.50 4.93 15.57
C ARG A 361 -16.61 4.55 14.38
N LEU A 362 -16.31 3.26 14.22
CA LEU A 362 -15.56 2.78 13.06
C LEU A 362 -16.47 2.83 11.82
N PRO A 363 -15.89 3.04 10.61
CA PRO A 363 -16.67 2.96 9.39
C PRO A 363 -17.33 1.58 9.26
N ASN A 364 -18.63 1.57 8.94
CA ASN A 364 -19.40 0.34 8.85
C ASN A 364 -18.96 -0.50 7.64
N GLN A 365 -18.40 -1.67 7.92
CA GLN A 365 -17.89 -2.64 6.93
C GLN A 365 -18.96 -3.14 5.94
N LYS A 366 -20.25 -3.07 6.31
CA LYS A 366 -21.37 -3.48 5.45
C LYS A 366 -21.76 -2.42 4.42
N ARG A 367 -21.17 -1.22 4.45
CA ARG A 367 -21.49 -0.15 3.48
C ARG A 367 -21.02 -0.53 2.08
N PRO A 368 -21.85 -0.33 1.03
CA PRO A 368 -21.43 -0.56 -0.35
C PRO A 368 -20.18 0.24 -0.74
N ASN A 369 -19.93 1.40 -0.14
CA ASN A 369 -18.76 2.24 -0.39
C ASN A 369 -17.65 2.13 0.68
N TYR A 370 -17.67 1.08 1.52
CA TYR A 370 -16.67 0.90 2.58
C TYR A 370 -15.21 0.94 2.10
N PRO A 371 -14.83 0.28 0.98
CA PRO A 371 -13.45 0.33 0.51
C PRO A 371 -12.98 1.73 0.10
N GLU A 372 -13.85 2.52 -0.52
CA GLU A 372 -13.56 3.92 -0.90
C GLU A 372 -13.37 4.78 0.35
N ILE A 373 -14.16 4.53 1.41
CA ILE A 373 -13.97 5.21 2.69
C ILE A 373 -12.58 4.91 3.27
N LEU A 374 -12.14 3.64 3.28
CA LEU A 374 -10.80 3.31 3.76
C LEU A 374 -9.73 4.03 2.95
N MET A 375 -9.82 3.98 1.63
CA MET A 375 -8.86 4.63 0.75
C MET A 375 -8.83 6.15 0.92
N LYS A 376 -9.99 6.80 1.15
CA LYS A 376 -10.07 8.24 1.48
C LYS A 376 -9.21 8.60 2.70
N TYR A 377 -9.10 7.70 3.68
CA TYR A 377 -8.34 7.91 4.91
C TYR A 377 -6.93 7.29 4.87
N ASN A 378 -6.44 6.87 3.70
CA ASN A 378 -5.18 6.12 3.52
C ASN A 378 -5.13 4.84 4.37
N LEU A 379 -6.29 4.20 4.55
CA LEU A 379 -6.45 2.92 5.22
C LEU A 379 -6.68 1.82 4.19
N ASP A 380 -6.50 0.57 4.62
CA ASP A 380 -6.73 -0.61 3.81
C ASP A 380 -7.42 -1.72 4.60
N GLY A 381 -7.77 -2.83 3.93
CA GLY A 381 -8.51 -3.94 4.55
C GLY A 381 -7.80 -4.62 5.74
N THR A 382 -6.50 -4.39 5.88
CA THR A 382 -5.66 -4.91 6.97
C THR A 382 -5.43 -3.89 8.09
N SER A 383 -5.95 -2.67 7.96
CA SER A 383 -5.78 -1.65 9.00
C SER A 383 -6.43 -2.04 10.34
N THR A 384 -5.77 -1.71 11.44
CA THR A 384 -6.25 -1.99 12.80
C THR A 384 -7.43 -1.09 13.16
N ASP A 385 -8.17 -1.43 14.22
CA ASP A 385 -9.25 -0.58 14.70
C ASP A 385 -8.72 0.76 15.28
N MET A 386 -7.51 0.76 15.86
CA MET A 386 -6.85 1.99 16.32
C MET A 386 -6.46 2.90 15.16
N GLU A 387 -5.89 2.36 14.08
CA GLU A 387 -5.59 3.11 12.85
C GLU A 387 -6.84 3.72 12.24
N LYS A 388 -7.92 2.91 12.13
CA LYS A 388 -9.21 3.38 11.62
C LYS A 388 -9.77 4.51 12.48
N LEU A 389 -9.74 4.39 13.80
CA LEU A 389 -10.17 5.45 14.72
C LEU A 389 -9.32 6.71 14.57
N ALA A 390 -7.99 6.59 14.50
CA ALA A 390 -7.10 7.74 14.35
C ALA A 390 -7.36 8.50 13.05
N ALA A 391 -7.46 7.78 11.93
CA ALA A 391 -7.57 8.40 10.62
C ALA A 391 -8.95 9.04 10.39
N THR A 392 -10.02 8.39 10.85
CA THR A 392 -11.42 8.87 10.74
C THR A 392 -11.83 9.80 11.88
N ARG A 393 -11.03 9.84 12.94
CA ARG A 393 -11.29 10.51 14.22
C ARG A 393 -12.53 10.03 14.95
N GLY A 394 -13.20 8.95 14.50
CA GLY A 394 -14.39 8.39 15.14
C GLY A 394 -15.54 9.39 15.34
N ARG A 395 -15.63 10.43 14.51
CA ARG A 395 -16.64 11.49 14.62
C ARG A 395 -18.03 10.94 14.29
N LEU A 396 -19.02 11.33 15.09
CA LEU A 396 -20.43 11.06 14.83
C LEU A 396 -21.17 12.38 14.63
N GLY A 397 -22.27 12.37 13.85
CA GLY A 397 -23.12 13.54 13.69
C GLY A 397 -23.98 13.87 14.91
N THR A 398 -24.03 12.97 15.90
CA THR A 398 -24.88 13.05 17.09
C THR A 398 -24.16 13.55 18.33
N ASP A 399 -22.82 13.67 18.30
CA ASP A 399 -22.01 14.14 19.41
C ASP A 399 -20.80 14.94 18.93
N THR A 400 -19.97 15.36 19.88
CA THR A 400 -18.80 16.21 19.63
C THR A 400 -17.50 15.55 20.10
N PHE A 401 -17.48 14.21 20.16
CA PHE A 401 -16.30 13.45 20.50
C PHE A 401 -15.46 13.13 19.27
N GLU A 402 -14.15 13.10 19.46
CA GLU A 402 -13.21 12.65 18.44
C GLU A 402 -12.00 11.96 19.07
N PHE A 403 -11.43 10.99 18.35
CA PHE A 403 -10.19 10.32 18.72
C PHE A 403 -9.05 10.87 17.89
N VAL A 404 -7.89 11.11 18.52
CA VAL A 404 -6.69 11.59 17.85
C VAL A 404 -5.47 10.82 18.34
N GLN A 405 -4.45 10.66 17.49
CA GLN A 405 -3.21 10.00 17.89
C GLN A 405 -2.59 10.73 19.08
N ALA A 406 -2.17 10.00 20.12
CA ALA A 406 -1.35 10.61 21.15
C ALA A 406 0.07 10.83 20.59
N ILE A 407 0.60 12.03 20.75
CA ILE A 407 1.95 12.36 20.32
C ILE A 407 2.80 12.73 21.52
N GLU A 408 4.08 12.39 21.46
CA GLU A 408 5.09 12.80 22.43
C GLU A 408 6.37 13.10 21.64
N PHE A 409 6.81 14.35 21.67
CA PHE A 409 8.06 14.72 21.01
C PHE A 409 9.25 14.49 21.95
N LYS A 410 10.27 13.77 21.46
CA LYS A 410 11.56 13.60 22.13
C LYS A 410 12.67 14.01 21.17
N THR A 411 13.59 14.84 21.66
CA THR A 411 14.72 15.28 20.85
C THR A 411 15.56 14.09 20.40
N GLY A 412 15.90 14.03 19.12
CA GLY A 412 16.72 12.96 18.54
C GLY A 412 15.97 11.67 18.20
N THR A 413 14.64 11.64 18.33
CA THR A 413 13.82 10.51 17.86
C THR A 413 13.06 10.87 16.58
N SER A 414 12.71 9.87 15.77
CA SER A 414 11.76 10.09 14.68
C SER A 414 10.44 10.58 15.27
N PHE A 415 9.86 11.62 14.66
CA PHE A 415 8.60 12.18 15.09
C PHE A 415 7.81 12.55 13.85
N GLN A 416 6.60 12.00 13.74
CA GLN A 416 5.65 12.33 12.69
C GLN A 416 4.26 12.52 13.28
N VAL A 417 3.53 13.49 12.75
CA VAL A 417 2.12 13.69 13.09
C VAL A 417 1.33 14.18 11.89
N THR A 418 0.08 13.78 11.83
CA THR A 418 -0.90 14.32 10.91
C THR A 418 -2.08 14.90 11.69
N PHE A 419 -2.52 16.11 11.35
CA PHE A 419 -3.67 16.73 12.01
C PHE A 419 -4.52 17.55 11.06
N ASP A 420 -5.82 17.67 11.37
CA ASP A 420 -6.68 18.61 10.66
C ASP A 420 -6.40 20.04 11.15
N LEU A 421 -6.31 20.98 10.22
CA LEU A 421 -6.00 22.38 10.50
C LEU A 421 -7.10 23.02 11.36
N ALA A 422 -6.72 23.56 12.52
CA ALA A 422 -7.67 24.24 13.39
C ALA A 422 -7.97 25.66 12.87
N ALA A 423 -9.22 26.07 13.00
CA ALA A 423 -9.71 27.41 12.68
C ALA A 423 -9.51 27.85 11.21
N ALA A 424 -9.32 26.92 10.27
CA ALA A 424 -9.11 27.23 8.84
C ALA A 424 -10.14 28.26 8.29
N ARG A 425 -11.41 28.13 8.64
CA ARG A 425 -12.49 29.04 8.24
C ARG A 425 -12.39 30.49 8.75
N ARG A 426 -11.51 30.78 9.71
CA ARG A 426 -11.39 32.08 10.39
C ARG A 426 -10.16 32.89 9.96
N TYR A 427 -9.28 32.29 9.15
CA TYR A 427 -8.03 32.89 8.68
C TYR A 427 -8.01 32.91 7.15
N ASP A 428 -6.82 32.98 6.53
CA ASP A 428 -6.67 33.28 5.11
C ASP A 428 -7.03 32.09 4.20
N PHE A 429 -7.15 30.88 4.75
CA PHE A 429 -7.42 29.66 3.98
C PHE A 429 -8.61 29.77 3.01
N PRO A 430 -9.81 30.28 3.38
CA PRO A 430 -10.94 30.35 2.47
C PRO A 430 -10.69 31.21 1.22
N GLU A 431 -9.82 32.21 1.32
CA GLU A 431 -9.47 33.13 0.23
C GLU A 431 -8.49 32.49 -0.76
N ILE A 432 -7.55 31.68 -0.26
CA ILE A 432 -6.47 31.09 -1.06
C ILE A 432 -6.64 29.61 -1.37
N LYS A 433 -7.69 28.94 -0.86
CA LYS A 433 -7.90 27.48 -0.99
C LYS A 433 -7.79 26.93 -2.40
N ASN A 434 -8.12 27.71 -3.43
CA ASN A 434 -8.07 27.28 -4.84
C ASN A 434 -6.65 27.36 -5.44
N ASN A 435 -5.72 28.01 -4.75
CA ASN A 435 -4.32 28.15 -5.15
C ASN A 435 -3.40 27.17 -4.40
N LEU A 436 -3.94 26.40 -3.45
CA LEU A 436 -3.21 25.42 -2.67
C LEU A 436 -3.28 24.05 -3.34
N SER A 437 -2.19 23.29 -3.20
CA SER A 437 -2.04 21.93 -3.69
C SER A 437 -1.57 20.98 -2.59
N GLU A 438 -1.86 19.69 -2.73
CA GLU A 438 -1.25 18.68 -1.87
C GLU A 438 0.27 18.65 -2.07
N ASN A 439 1.01 18.46 -0.98
CA ASN A 439 2.46 18.58 -0.84
C ASN A 439 3.04 20.00 -0.81
N ASP A 440 2.22 21.04 -0.87
CA ASP A 440 2.68 22.40 -0.61
C ASP A 440 3.33 22.49 0.78
N ILE A 441 4.50 23.11 0.85
CA ILE A 441 5.24 23.31 2.10
C ILE A 441 4.58 24.43 2.91
N VAL A 442 4.49 24.22 4.22
CA VAL A 442 4.00 25.21 5.18
C VAL A 442 5.02 25.39 6.31
N SER A 443 5.04 26.56 6.91
CA SER A 443 5.87 26.86 8.08
C SER A 443 5.06 26.85 9.37
N LEU A 444 5.67 26.39 10.47
CA LEU A 444 5.06 26.40 11.78
C LEU A 444 5.69 27.50 12.63
N ILE A 445 4.87 28.47 13.06
CA ILE A 445 5.36 29.67 13.79
C ILE A 445 4.66 29.78 15.13
N HIS A 446 5.43 29.89 16.21
CA HIS A 446 4.90 30.12 17.55
C HIS A 446 4.24 31.51 17.66
N HIS A 447 3.02 31.53 18.20
CA HIS A 447 2.25 32.76 18.39
C HIS A 447 2.40 33.26 19.83
N LEU A 448 3.45 34.06 20.07
CA LEU A 448 3.82 34.60 21.38
C LEU A 448 2.69 35.38 22.09
N GLU A 449 1.82 36.05 21.34
CA GLU A 449 0.77 36.93 21.87
C GLU A 449 -0.58 36.23 22.07
N ASN A 450 -0.63 34.89 22.06
CA ASN A 450 -1.90 34.18 22.26
C ASN A 450 -2.30 34.10 23.74
N GLU A 451 -3.33 34.85 24.13
CA GLU A 451 -3.85 34.88 25.51
C GLU A 451 -4.58 33.59 25.94
N VAL A 452 -4.89 32.68 25.01
CA VAL A 452 -5.72 31.48 25.25
C VAL A 452 -4.90 30.18 25.31
N ASP A 453 -3.81 30.11 24.55
CA ASP A 453 -2.90 28.95 24.51
C ASP A 453 -1.47 29.44 24.35
N GLU A 454 -0.68 29.34 25.43
CA GLU A 454 0.73 29.77 25.46
C GLU A 454 1.61 29.03 24.43
N PHE A 455 1.17 27.86 23.97
CA PHE A 455 1.87 27.05 22.97
C PHE A 455 1.30 27.20 21.56
N ALA A 456 0.36 28.13 21.32
CA ALA A 456 -0.31 28.25 20.03
C ALA A 456 0.67 28.34 18.85
N ILE A 457 0.51 27.47 17.86
CA ILE A 457 1.34 27.43 16.65
C ILE A 457 0.47 27.77 15.43
N LYS A 458 0.86 28.83 14.70
CA LYS A 458 0.29 29.18 13.40
C LYS A 458 0.86 28.27 12.31
N VAL A 459 0.00 27.90 11.36
CA VAL A 459 0.39 27.21 10.12
C VAL A 459 0.37 28.24 9.00
N MET A 460 1.54 28.58 8.48
CA MET A 460 1.75 29.64 7.50
C MET A 460 2.07 29.04 6.14
N PHE A 461 1.40 29.51 5.08
CA PHE A 461 1.77 29.16 3.71
C PHE A 461 2.90 30.05 3.18
N ASP A 462 2.87 31.32 3.57
CA ASP A 462 3.92 32.32 3.34
C ASP A 462 3.93 33.29 4.55
N MET A 463 4.91 34.20 4.63
CA MET A 463 5.09 35.14 5.76
C MET A 463 3.81 35.90 6.15
N ASN A 464 2.92 36.17 5.19
CA ASN A 464 1.69 36.94 5.40
C ASN A 464 0.39 36.11 5.33
N LEU A 465 0.46 34.81 5.07
CA LEU A 465 -0.71 33.97 4.81
C LEU A 465 -0.83 32.88 5.87
N CYS A 466 -1.65 33.14 6.89
CA CYS A 466 -1.98 32.21 7.95
C CYS A 466 -3.14 31.32 7.50
N LEU A 467 -2.88 30.02 7.29
CA LEU A 467 -3.95 29.08 6.95
C LEU A 467 -4.83 28.78 8.17
N GLY A 468 -4.25 28.81 9.37
CA GLY A 468 -4.91 28.42 10.61
C GLY A 468 -3.89 28.03 11.68
N PHE A 469 -4.29 27.12 12.57
CA PHE A 469 -3.50 26.74 13.74
C PHE A 469 -3.32 25.24 13.85
N VAL A 470 -2.23 24.83 14.49
CA VAL A 470 -2.11 23.50 15.07
C VAL A 470 -3.20 23.35 16.13
N PRO A 471 -3.95 22.23 16.17
CA PRO A 471 -4.93 22.00 17.22
C PRO A 471 -4.32 22.09 18.62
N LYS A 472 -5.04 22.72 19.56
CA LYS A 472 -4.58 22.93 20.95
C LYS A 472 -4.01 21.66 21.60
N TYR A 473 -4.63 20.51 21.37
CA TYR A 473 -4.16 19.24 21.96
C TYR A 473 -2.80 18.75 21.42
N TYR A 474 -2.26 19.37 20.36
CA TYR A 474 -0.92 19.11 19.81
C TYR A 474 0.04 20.29 19.93
N SER A 475 -0.45 21.48 20.28
CA SER A 475 0.33 22.73 20.25
C SER A 475 1.59 22.64 21.11
N ARG A 476 1.49 22.06 22.31
CA ARG A 476 2.62 21.85 23.23
C ARG A 476 3.73 20.98 22.66
N GLU A 477 3.40 19.82 22.08
CA GLU A 477 4.42 18.89 21.56
C GLU A 477 5.08 19.46 20.29
N ILE A 478 4.31 20.13 19.44
CA ILE A 478 4.85 20.84 18.27
C ILE A 478 5.70 22.03 18.67
N PHE A 479 5.34 22.76 19.73
CA PHE A 479 6.17 23.82 20.28
C PHE A 479 7.53 23.28 20.79
N LYS A 480 7.52 22.15 21.52
CA LYS A 480 8.77 21.48 21.93
C LYS A 480 9.61 21.08 20.72
N MET A 481 8.98 20.54 19.67
CA MET A 481 9.64 20.17 18.42
C MET A 481 10.33 21.37 17.78
N ILE A 482 9.59 22.47 17.56
CA ILE A 482 10.15 23.69 16.93
C ILE A 482 11.31 24.26 17.76
N ASN A 483 11.18 24.29 19.09
CA ASN A 483 12.21 24.83 19.98
C ASN A 483 13.42 23.92 20.18
N SER A 484 13.34 22.65 19.77
CA SER A 484 14.49 21.74 19.83
C SER A 484 15.60 22.11 18.85
N GLY A 485 15.26 22.89 17.81
CA GLY A 485 16.18 23.23 16.72
C GLY A 485 16.40 22.09 15.71
N GLN A 486 15.70 20.95 15.84
CA GLN A 486 15.75 19.89 14.84
C GLN A 486 15.05 20.32 13.54
N ASP A 487 15.64 19.95 12.41
CA ASP A 487 15.04 20.15 11.10
C ASP A 487 13.73 19.35 10.99
N TYR A 488 12.73 19.95 10.36
CA TYR A 488 11.45 19.31 10.12
C TYR A 488 10.88 19.74 8.77
N VAL A 489 9.98 18.92 8.22
CA VAL A 489 9.16 19.26 7.06
C VAL A 489 7.72 19.30 7.52
N ALA A 490 7.03 20.41 7.21
CA ALA A 490 5.59 20.51 7.32
C ALA A 490 4.98 20.79 5.95
N LYS A 491 3.92 20.06 5.59
CA LYS A 491 3.27 20.16 4.29
C LYS A 491 1.77 19.91 4.35
N ILE A 492 1.04 20.43 3.36
CA ILE A 492 -0.35 20.07 3.13
C ILE A 492 -0.40 18.60 2.71
N LYS A 493 -0.91 17.73 3.58
CA LYS A 493 -1.09 16.30 3.28
C LYS A 493 -2.29 16.05 2.38
N LYS A 494 -3.39 16.76 2.64
CA LYS A 494 -4.65 16.57 1.94
C LYS A 494 -5.52 17.83 1.95
N LEU A 495 -6.24 18.05 0.85
CA LEU A 495 -7.25 19.10 0.71
C LEU A 495 -8.62 18.47 0.41
N ASP A 496 -9.63 18.82 1.20
CA ASP A 496 -11.03 18.45 1.00
C ASP A 496 -11.91 19.72 1.09
N ILE A 497 -11.64 20.67 0.19
CA ILE A 497 -12.21 22.04 0.22
C ILE A 497 -13.73 22.11 0.11
N ASN A 498 -14.36 21.01 -0.33
CA ASN A 498 -15.81 20.89 -0.52
C ASN A 498 -16.47 20.11 0.64
N ASN A 499 -15.72 19.69 1.66
CA ASN A 499 -16.27 19.00 2.82
C ASN A 499 -17.22 19.94 3.57
N SER A 500 -18.37 19.40 4.00
CA SER A 500 -19.36 20.16 4.78
C SER A 500 -18.85 20.50 6.19
N ASN A 501 -17.87 19.75 6.69
CA ASN A 501 -17.18 20.03 7.95
C ASN A 501 -15.90 20.85 7.70
N PRO A 502 -15.84 22.14 8.09
CA PRO A 502 -14.65 22.96 7.89
C PRO A 502 -13.41 22.48 8.63
N ASP A 503 -13.60 21.69 9.69
CA ASP A 503 -12.49 21.06 10.41
C ASP A 503 -11.84 19.93 9.59
N GLU A 504 -12.31 19.61 8.38
CA GLU A 504 -11.74 18.58 7.50
C GLU A 504 -11.22 19.13 6.17
N TRP A 505 -11.25 20.45 5.97
CA TRP A 505 -10.82 21.06 4.70
C TRP A 505 -9.34 20.85 4.40
N VAL A 506 -8.49 20.84 5.43
CA VAL A 506 -7.03 20.74 5.29
C VAL A 506 -6.48 19.81 6.34
N LYS A 507 -5.63 18.89 5.90
CA LYS A 507 -4.83 18.03 6.77
C LYS A 507 -3.36 18.35 6.57
N ILE A 508 -2.65 18.63 7.66
CA ILE A 508 -1.22 18.96 7.67
C ILE A 508 -0.44 17.72 8.12
N PHE A 509 0.68 17.45 7.46
CA PHE A 509 1.68 16.46 7.86
C PHE A 509 2.91 17.20 8.37
N VAL A 510 3.48 16.71 9.47
CA VAL A 510 4.74 17.19 10.04
C VAL A 510 5.62 15.99 10.32
N GLU A 511 6.89 16.07 9.93
CA GLU A 511 7.91 15.04 10.17
C GLU A 511 9.24 15.71 10.52
N VAL A 512 9.92 15.18 11.55
CA VAL A 512 11.28 15.58 11.91
C VAL A 512 12.28 14.85 11.03
N ILE A 513 13.20 15.61 10.44
CA ILE A 513 14.33 15.08 9.69
C ILE A 513 15.42 14.71 10.69
N LEU A 514 15.72 13.43 10.81
CA LEU A 514 16.90 12.97 11.53
C LEU A 514 18.11 13.19 10.62
N GLN A 515 19.11 13.91 11.13
CA GLN A 515 20.42 13.99 10.48
C GLN A 515 21.16 12.68 10.80
N ASP A 516 21.57 11.95 9.75
CA ASP A 516 22.34 10.70 9.84
C ASP A 516 23.74 10.91 10.47
#